data_AF-A0A7X0X798-F1
#
_entry.id   AF-A0A7X0X798-F1
#
_cell.length_a   1.000
_cell.length_b   1.000
_cell.length_c   1.000
_cell.angle_alpha   90.00
_cell.angle_beta   90.00
_cell.angle_gamma   90.00
#
_symmetry.space_group_name_H-M   'P 1'
#
loop_
_entity.id
_entity.type
_entity.pdbx_description
1 polymer ?
#
loop_
_entity_poly.entity_id
_entity_poly.type
_entity_poly.pdbx_seq_one_letter_code
_entity_poly.pdbx_strand_id
1 'polypeptide(L)'
;MIKGITYLKTRPYSPWQNGIVERSHRIDGERFYHRQKFRSLEELIRKNQRYQNRYNNIEKQKHHFQSPNQVMKAYFQQLHSNMVS
;
A
#
# COMPACT_ATOMS: atom_id res chain seq x y z
N MET A 1 14.42 15.44 -12.38
CA MET A 1 14.39 13.96 -12.43
C MET A 1 14.64 13.43 -11.03
N ILE A 2 13.63 12.87 -10.37
CA ILE A 2 13.79 12.29 -9.03
C ILE A 2 14.16 10.80 -9.23
N LYS A 3 15.43 10.46 -8.99
CA LYS A 3 15.97 9.10 -8.79
C LYS A 3 15.62 8.01 -9.82
N GLY A 4 15.84 8.23 -11.12
CA GLY A 4 15.78 7.14 -12.13
C GLY A 4 14.41 6.46 -12.31
N ILE A 5 13.33 7.06 -11.80
CA ILE A 5 11.96 6.56 -11.97
C ILE A 5 11.35 7.17 -13.24
N THR A 6 10.88 6.31 -14.15
CA THR A 6 10.14 6.73 -15.35
C THR A 6 8.75 7.24 -14.96
N TYR A 7 8.43 8.47 -15.32
CA TYR A 7 7.10 9.03 -15.13
C TYR A 7 6.11 8.43 -16.14
N LEU A 8 5.08 7.75 -15.65
CA LEU A 8 4.01 7.18 -16.46
C LEU A 8 2.69 7.92 -16.20
N LYS A 9 1.97 8.27 -17.27
CA LYS A 9 0.64 8.89 -17.19
C LYS A 9 -0.45 7.86 -17.44
N THR A 10 -1.50 7.92 -16.64
CA THR A 10 -2.76 7.22 -16.91
C THR A 10 -3.45 7.89 -18.09
N ARG A 11 -4.00 7.10 -19.01
CA ARG A 11 -4.75 7.66 -20.14
C ARG A 11 -6.09 8.24 -19.64
N PRO A 12 -6.58 9.34 -20.22
CA PRO A 12 -7.94 9.80 -19.98
C PRO A 12 -8.95 8.66 -20.21
N TYR A 13 -10.01 8.62 -19.40
CA TYR A 13 -11.07 7.60 -19.47
C TYR A 13 -10.59 6.15 -19.33
N SER A 14 -9.44 5.93 -18.67
CA SER A 14 -8.90 4.59 -18.37
C SER A 14 -8.90 4.25 -16.88
N PRO A 15 -10.07 4.26 -16.19
CA PRO A 15 -10.15 4.10 -14.73
C PRO A 15 -9.63 2.75 -14.23
N TRP A 16 -9.64 1.70 -15.07
CA TRP A 16 -9.11 0.38 -14.70
C TRP A 16 -7.61 0.42 -14.39
N GLN A 17 -6.86 1.33 -15.01
CA GLN A 17 -5.44 1.52 -14.74
C GLN A 17 -5.20 2.03 -13.31
N ASN A 18 -6.16 2.77 -12.73
CA ASN A 18 -6.08 3.29 -11.36
C ASN A 18 -6.87 2.44 -10.34
N GLY A 19 -7.48 1.33 -10.75
CA GLY A 19 -8.44 0.59 -9.92
C GLY A 19 -7.87 0.08 -8.59
N ILE A 20 -6.56 -0.19 -8.52
CA ILE A 20 -5.88 -0.60 -7.28
C ILE A 20 -5.81 0.57 -6.29
N VAL A 21 -5.44 1.75 -6.79
CA VAL A 21 -5.33 2.99 -5.99
C VAL A 21 -6.70 3.40 -5.49
N GLU A 22 -7.70 3.46 -6.38
CA GLU A 22 -9.09 3.80 -6.02
C GLU A 22 -9.66 2.83 -4.98
N ARG A 23 -9.39 1.52 -5.13
CA ARG A 23 -9.81 0.53 -4.15
C ARG A 23 -9.13 0.75 -2.80
N SER A 24 -7.84 1.11 -2.77
CA SER A 24 -7.13 1.41 -1.52
C SER A 24 -7.75 2.62 -0.83
N HIS A 25 -7.99 3.71 -1.56
CA HIS A 25 -8.64 4.91 -1.02
C HIS A 25 -10.02 4.60 -0.43
N ARG A 26 -10.83 3.82 -1.13
CA ARG A 26 -12.13 3.40 -0.61
C ARG A 26 -12.01 2.59 0.68
N ILE A 27 -11.11 1.61 0.72
CA ILE A 27 -10.87 0.78 1.92
C ILE A 27 -10.43 1.64 3.10
N ASP A 28 -9.51 2.58 2.88
CA ASP A 28 -9.02 3.47 3.94
C ASP A 28 -10.12 4.42 4.42
N GLY A 29 -10.99 4.89 3.51
CA GLY A 29 -12.22 5.61 3.85
C GLY A 29 -13.11 4.79 4.79
N GLU A 30 -13.52 3.60 4.35
CA GLU A 30 -14.45 2.72 5.06
C GLU A 30 -13.93 2.21 6.41
N ARG A 31 -12.62 1.93 6.51
CA ARG A 31 -12.03 1.26 7.68
C ARG A 31 -11.35 2.21 8.65
N PHE A 32 -10.80 3.32 8.16
CA PHE A 32 -10.04 4.25 8.99
C PHE A 32 -10.76 5.60 9.11
N TYR A 33 -10.90 6.34 8.01
CA TYR A 33 -11.34 7.74 8.08
C TYR A 33 -12.79 7.90 8.53
N HIS A 34 -13.73 7.05 8.07
CA HIS A 34 -15.13 7.13 8.49
C HIS A 34 -15.37 6.66 9.93
N ARG A 35 -14.47 5.82 10.48
CA ARG A 35 -14.64 5.19 11.80
C ARG A 35 -13.95 5.94 12.93
N GLN A 36 -13.03 6.84 12.61
CA GLN A 36 -12.17 7.51 13.57
C GLN A 36 -12.47 9.01 13.59
N LYS A 37 -12.51 9.60 14.78
CA LYS A 37 -12.45 11.05 14.97
C LYS A 37 -11.03 11.42 15.40
N PHE A 38 -10.58 12.59 14.97
CA PHE A 38 -9.25 13.13 15.26
C PHE A 38 -9.43 14.52 15.85
N ARG A 39 -8.73 14.81 16.95
CA ARG A 39 -8.76 16.11 17.62
C ARG A 39 -7.58 17.00 17.22
N SER A 40 -6.51 16.39 16.69
CA SER A 40 -5.34 17.08 16.16
C SER A 40 -4.69 16.30 15.01
N LEU A 41 -3.84 16.99 14.24
CA LEU A 41 -3.04 16.38 13.18
C LEU A 41 -2.08 15.32 13.73
N GLU A 42 -1.46 15.57 14.88
CA GLU A 42 -0.56 14.62 15.53
C GLU A 42 -1.29 13.32 15.89
N GLU A 43 -2.52 13.42 16.40
CA GLU A 43 -3.35 12.25 16.70
C GLU A 43 -3.67 11.46 15.43
N LEU A 44 -4.00 12.14 14.34
CA LEU A 44 -4.22 11.54 13.02
C LEU A 44 -2.98 10.76 12.58
N ILE A 45 -1.79 11.38 12.59
CA ILE A 45 -0.53 10.75 12.17
C ILE A 45 -0.27 9.49 13.01
N ARG A 46 -0.37 9.58 14.35
CA ARG A 46 -0.13 8.46 15.25
C ARG A 46 -1.11 7.30 15.05
N LYS A 47 -2.40 7.61 14.83
CA LYS A 47 -3.42 6.59 14.52
C LYS A 47 -3.19 5.98 13.14
N ASN A 48 -2.82 6.79 12.17
CA ASN A 48 -2.55 6.36 10.80
C ASN A 48 -1.33 5.42 10.76
N GLN A 49 -0.23 5.76 11.42
CA GLN A 49 0.95 4.87 11.56
C GLN A 49 0.57 3.50 12.12
N ARG A 50 -0.25 3.46 13.19
CA ARG A 50 -0.75 2.19 13.75
C ARG A 50 -1.63 1.42 12.77
N TYR A 51 -2.50 2.11 12.04
CA TYR A 51 -3.33 1.49 11.01
C TYR A 51 -2.49 0.89 9.87
N GLN A 52 -1.51 1.63 9.36
CA GLN A 52 -0.58 1.16 8.32
C GLN A 52 0.24 -0.04 8.79
N ASN A 53 0.83 0.04 9.99
CA ASN A 53 1.60 -1.06 10.58
C ASN A 53 0.75 -2.32 10.70
N ARG A 54 -0.49 -2.20 11.16
CA ARG A 54 -1.42 -3.33 11.24
C ARG A 54 -1.75 -3.88 9.85
N TYR A 55 -2.09 -3.02 8.89
CA TYR A 55 -2.48 -3.43 7.55
C TYR A 55 -1.37 -4.19 6.80
N ASN A 56 -0.12 -3.78 7.01
CA ASN A 56 1.06 -4.33 6.34
C ASN A 56 1.63 -5.58 7.00
N ASN A 57 1.36 -5.80 8.29
CA ASN A 57 1.85 -6.96 9.05
C ASN A 57 0.79 -8.06 9.24
N ILE A 58 -0.50 -7.80 9.02
CA ILE A 58 -1.54 -8.83 9.07
C ILE A 58 -1.48 -9.70 7.81
N GLU A 59 -1.45 -11.01 8.03
CA GLU A 59 -1.53 -12.03 6.98
C GLU A 59 -2.86 -11.99 6.24
N LYS A 60 -2.82 -12.22 4.93
CA LYS A 60 -4.02 -12.25 4.10
C LYS A 60 -4.10 -13.57 3.37
N GLN A 61 -5.28 -14.18 3.36
CA GLN A 61 -5.53 -15.43 2.64
C GLN A 61 -5.14 -15.33 1.15
N LYS A 62 -5.42 -14.19 0.50
CA LYS A 62 -5.03 -13.91 -0.89
C LYS A 62 -3.52 -13.89 -1.15
N HIS A 63 -2.72 -13.82 -0.10
CA HIS A 63 -1.26 -13.85 -0.15
C HIS A 63 -0.74 -15.17 0.42
N HIS A 64 -1.52 -16.25 0.36
CA HIS A 64 -1.14 -17.56 0.91
C HIS A 64 -0.75 -17.47 2.40
N PHE A 65 -1.54 -16.73 3.19
CA PHE A 65 -1.29 -16.47 4.61
C PHE A 65 0.02 -15.72 4.89
N GLN A 66 0.51 -14.94 3.93
CA GLN A 66 1.61 -14.01 4.15
C GLN A 66 1.08 -12.58 4.36
N SER A 67 1.83 -11.79 5.12
CA SER A 67 1.57 -10.36 5.24
C SER A 67 2.11 -9.60 4.01
N PRO A 68 1.55 -8.43 3.66
CA PRO A 68 2.09 -7.61 2.56
C PRO A 68 3.59 -7.36 2.68
N ASN A 69 4.12 -7.11 3.88
CA ASN A 69 5.55 -6.92 4.09
C ASN A 69 6.37 -8.17 3.79
N GLN A 70 5.89 -9.36 4.14
CA GLN A 70 6.56 -10.62 3.80
C GLN A 70 6.58 -10.85 2.28
N VAL A 71 5.45 -10.59 1.60
CA VAL A 71 5.38 -10.70 0.12
C VAL A 71 6.38 -9.76 -0.54
N MET A 72 6.45 -8.50 -0.10
CA MET A 72 7.42 -7.54 -0.65
C MET A 72 8.86 -7.99 -0.39
N LYS A 73 9.16 -8.50 0.81
CA LYS A 73 10.51 -9.01 1.14
C LYS A 73 10.91 -10.16 0.21
N ALA A 74 10.01 -11.13 0.00
CA ALA A 74 10.26 -12.26 -0.89
C ALA A 74 10.47 -11.80 -2.34
N TYR A 75 9.65 -10.87 -2.83
CA TYR A 75 9.79 -10.30 -4.17
C TYR A 75 11.17 -9.66 -4.38
N PHE A 76 11.62 -8.81 -3.46
CA PHE A 76 12.92 -8.18 -3.59
C PHE A 76 14.07 -9.17 -3.47
N GLN A 77 13.98 -10.18 -2.59
CA GLN A 77 14.97 -11.24 -2.50
C GLN A 77 15.12 -12.00 -3.82
N GLN A 78 14.00 -12.38 -4.44
CA GLN A 78 13.99 -13.03 -5.75
C GLN A 78 14.59 -12.13 -6.83
N LEU A 79 14.21 -10.85 -6.85
CA LEU A 79 14.74 -9.87 -7.80
C LEU A 79 16.27 -9.72 -7.66
N HIS A 80 16.79 -9.68 -6.44
CA HIS A 80 18.23 -9.65 -6.18
C HIS A 80 18.92 -10.93 -6.66
N SER A 81 18.35 -12.11 -6.38
CA SER A 81 18.91 -13.39 -6.87
C SER A 81 19.01 -13.41 -8.40
N ASN A 82 17.97 -12.95 -9.10
CA ASN A 82 17.92 -12.93 -10.57
C ASN A 82 18.90 -11.92 -11.20
N MET A 83 19.33 -10.90 -10.45
CA MET A 83 20.31 -9.91 -10.93
C MET A 83 21.75 -10.38 -10.74
N VAL A 84 21.98 -11.32 -9.81
CA VAL A 84 23.31 -11.83 -9.45
C VAL A 84 23.64 -13.13 -10.20
N SER A 85 22.62 -13.85 -10.70
CA SER A 85 22.75 -14.98 -11.64
C SER A 85 22.96 -14.51 -13.07
#